data_AF-A0A7W9W515-F1
#
_entry.id   AF-A0A7W9W515-F1
#
_cell.length_a   1.000
_cell.length_b   1.000
_cell.length_c   1.000
_cell.angle_alpha   90.00
_cell.angle_beta   90.00
_cell.angle_gamma   90.00
#
_symmetry.space_group_name_H-M   'P 1'
#
loop_
_entity.id
_entity.type
_entity.pdbx_description
1 polymer ?
#
loop_
_entity_poly.entity_id
_entity_poly.type
_entity_poly.pdbx_seq_one_letter_code
_entity_poly.pdbx_strand_id
1 'polypeptide(L)'
;MRFLLAPLCVLVIGSVLLEAFEGLVLPRRISRPLRAVGYFYKWLWLSWRRLGRRLRPGMRDDWFAVFGPFSVLTLFVAWGMLLVVAFAGLGWSLHLPISAPEAVPTFATYLYLSATTFITLGFGDVAPRTSFARAITDCEAALGFGFLAIVIAYLPVLYQAFARREVEIGMLDARASTPPSAGELLKRIGGCPDLGDLKDTLKNWERWSAELLESHLSYPSLMYWRSQHDRQSWLGTLTTILDTCALIIATQPKGALLYQARLTFAMARHAAVDLRLALNRTPVVPDRLPDTEQEALFTLLTDAGMPLDTSPEAHAHFRELRALYEPHLAALAQWLELTLPTIAPNPNAHDHWRMSTDPSGHFFNMAP
;
A
#
# COMPACT_ATOMS: atom_id res chain seq x y z
N MET A 1 -31.03 33.27 6.86
CA MET A 1 -30.45 32.14 6.10
C MET A 1 -28.94 31.96 6.30
N ARG A 2 -28.10 33.01 6.27
CA ARG A 2 -26.63 32.87 6.44
C ARG A 2 -26.15 32.35 7.80
N PHE A 3 -26.85 32.69 8.90
CA PHE A 3 -26.50 32.17 10.23
C PHE A 3 -26.63 30.64 10.37
N LEU A 4 -27.43 29.98 9.52
CA LEU A 4 -27.50 28.51 9.47
C LEU A 4 -26.24 27.89 8.83
N LEU A 5 -25.43 28.69 8.14
CA LEU A 5 -24.18 28.25 7.50
C LEU A 5 -23.03 28.16 8.52
N ALA A 6 -23.05 28.96 9.58
CA ALA A 6 -22.05 28.95 10.65
C ALA A 6 -21.89 27.57 11.32
N PRO A 7 -22.96 26.90 11.82
CA PRO A 7 -22.83 25.56 12.41
C PRO A 7 -22.35 24.53 11.38
N LEU A 8 -22.74 24.65 10.10
CA LEU A 8 -22.25 23.78 9.04
C LEU A 8 -20.73 23.94 8.85
N CYS A 9 -20.22 25.17 8.82
CA CYS A 9 -18.78 25.44 8.72
C CYS A 9 -18.01 24.86 9.91
N VAL A 10 -18.51 25.03 11.14
CA VAL A 10 -17.90 24.44 12.34
C VAL A 10 -17.90 22.90 12.25
N LEU A 11 -19.00 22.29 11.80
CA LEU A 11 -19.06 20.84 11.58
C LEU A 11 -18.05 20.37 10.54
N VAL A 12 -17.89 21.10 9.43
CA VAL A 12 -16.89 20.78 8.40
C VAL A 12 -15.48 20.88 8.98
N ILE A 13 -15.13 21.97 9.68
CA ILE A 13 -13.82 22.13 10.34
C ILE A 13 -13.56 20.96 11.30
N GLY A 14 -14.50 20.69 12.20
CA GLY A 14 -14.39 19.59 13.16
C GLY A 14 -14.25 18.22 12.49
N SER A 15 -14.99 17.98 11.40
CA SER A 15 -14.92 16.72 10.65
C SER A 15 -13.57 16.53 9.96
N VAL A 16 -13.01 17.57 9.34
CA VAL A 16 -11.69 17.50 8.68
C VAL A 16 -10.58 17.32 9.70
N LEU A 17 -10.61 18.07 10.81
CA LEU A 17 -9.63 17.90 11.89
C LEU A 17 -9.71 16.51 12.51
N LEU A 18 -10.91 15.98 12.71
CA LEU A 18 -11.09 14.61 13.20
C LEU A 18 -10.55 13.60 12.19
N GLU A 19 -10.85 13.73 10.90
CA GLU A 19 -10.29 12.84 9.87
C GLU A 19 -8.77 12.92 9.78
N ALA A 20 -8.19 14.12 9.86
CA ALA A 20 -6.75 14.32 9.85
C ALA A 20 -6.09 13.70 11.09
N PHE A 21 -6.66 13.92 12.27
CA PHE A 21 -6.18 13.29 13.51
C PHE A 21 -6.28 11.77 13.45
N GLU A 22 -7.44 11.26 13.06
CA GLU A 22 -7.67 9.83 12.95
C GLU A 22 -6.86 9.14 11.83
N GLY A 23 -6.46 9.86 10.79
CA GLY A 23 -5.70 9.35 9.66
C GLY A 23 -4.18 9.46 9.83
N LEU A 24 -3.71 10.48 10.56
CA LEU A 24 -2.28 10.79 10.69
C LEU A 24 -1.73 10.50 12.09
N VAL A 25 -2.55 10.62 13.14
CA VAL A 25 -2.09 10.56 14.54
C VAL A 25 -2.52 9.28 15.24
N LEU A 26 -3.72 8.74 14.94
CA LEU A 26 -4.24 7.57 15.65
C LEU A 26 -3.79 6.24 14.99
N PRO A 27 -2.96 5.41 15.66
CA PRO A 27 -2.51 4.12 15.14
C PRO A 27 -3.55 3.02 15.42
N ARG A 28 -4.79 3.18 14.95
CA ARG A 28 -5.85 2.17 15.14
C ARG A 28 -6.67 1.95 13.88
N ARG A 29 -7.12 0.71 13.70
CA ARG A 29 -8.19 0.32 12.78
C ARG A 29 -9.50 0.97 13.25
N ILE A 30 -9.77 2.18 12.76
CA ILE A 30 -11.02 2.88 13.07
C ILE A 30 -12.12 2.29 12.19
N SER A 31 -13.00 1.52 12.82
CA SER A 31 -14.15 0.86 12.20
C SER A 31 -15.29 1.85 12.00
N ARG A 32 -15.10 2.87 11.16
CA ARG A 32 -16.19 3.78 10.75
C ARG A 32 -16.58 3.49 9.31
N PRO A 33 -17.87 3.20 9.02
CA PRO A 33 -18.33 2.81 7.69
C PRO A 33 -18.29 3.95 6.65
N LEU A 34 -18.17 5.21 7.10
CA LEU A 34 -18.18 6.39 6.23
C LEU A 34 -16.99 7.30 6.55
N ARG A 35 -15.81 7.00 5.98
CA ARG A 35 -14.69 7.94 5.94
C ARG A 35 -14.66 8.64 4.58
N ALA A 36 -14.67 9.97 4.58
CA ALA A 36 -14.51 10.75 3.35
C ALA A 36 -13.16 10.44 2.67
N VAL A 37 -12.12 10.14 3.46
CA VAL A 37 -10.83 9.61 2.96
C VAL A 37 -11.00 8.33 2.12
N GLY A 38 -11.82 7.39 2.57
CA GLY A 38 -12.05 6.14 1.83
C GLY A 38 -12.73 6.39 0.48
N TYR A 39 -13.70 7.30 0.45
CA TYR A 39 -14.32 7.75 -0.80
C TYR A 39 -13.33 8.52 -1.67
N PHE A 40 -12.52 9.41 -1.10
CA PHE A 40 -11.48 10.15 -1.80
C PHE A 40 -10.54 9.19 -2.55
N TYR A 41 -9.97 8.20 -1.85
CA TYR A 41 -9.08 7.20 -2.49
C TYR A 41 -9.82 6.38 -3.54
N LYS A 42 -11.05 5.93 -3.27
CA LYS A 42 -11.85 5.17 -4.22
C LYS A 42 -12.09 5.96 -5.52
N TRP A 43 -12.54 7.20 -5.42
CA TRP A 43 -12.86 8.03 -6.58
C TRP A 43 -11.61 8.46 -7.33
N LEU A 44 -10.58 8.90 -6.62
CA LEU A 44 -9.31 9.28 -7.22
C LEU A 44 -8.69 8.09 -7.95
N TRP A 45 -8.67 6.90 -7.34
CA TRP A 45 -8.17 5.67 -7.95
C TRP A 45 -8.95 5.24 -9.18
N LEU A 46 -10.29 5.28 -9.14
CA LEU A 46 -11.13 4.93 -10.30
C LEU A 46 -10.86 5.87 -11.47
N SER A 47 -10.71 7.17 -11.23
CA SER A 47 -10.33 8.14 -12.26
C SER A 47 -8.93 7.86 -12.80
N TRP A 48 -7.97 7.60 -11.91
CA TRP A 48 -6.58 7.30 -12.27
C TRP A 48 -6.45 6.04 -13.13
N ARG A 49 -7.19 4.97 -12.78
CA ARG A 49 -7.26 3.71 -13.54
C ARG A 49 -7.85 3.90 -14.92
N ARG A 50 -8.92 4.67 -15.05
CA ARG A 50 -9.55 4.94 -16.35
C ARG A 50 -8.58 5.65 -17.31
N LEU A 51 -7.76 6.56 -16.80
CA LEU A 51 -6.72 7.22 -17.58
C LEU A 51 -5.57 6.27 -17.89
N GLY A 52 -5.05 5.55 -16.90
CA GLY A 52 -3.92 4.63 -17.07
C GLY A 52 -4.19 3.48 -18.05
N ARG A 53 -5.43 2.96 -18.10
CA ARG A 53 -5.83 1.91 -19.04
C ARG A 53 -5.81 2.34 -20.52
N ARG A 54 -5.75 3.64 -20.80
CA ARG A 54 -5.60 4.18 -22.16
C ARG A 54 -4.14 4.30 -22.61
N LEU A 55 -3.19 4.14 -21.69
CA LEU A 55 -1.76 4.25 -21.96
C LEU A 55 -1.18 2.95 -22.49
N ARG A 56 -0.02 3.05 -23.16
CA ARG A 56 0.76 1.88 -23.60
C ARG A 56 1.29 1.11 -22.37
N PRO A 57 1.51 -0.22 -22.48
CA PRO A 57 1.93 -1.05 -21.34
C PRO A 57 3.12 -0.51 -20.54
N GLY A 58 4.19 -0.04 -21.19
CA GLY A 58 5.35 0.52 -20.49
C GLY A 58 5.06 1.80 -19.69
N MET A 59 4.32 2.75 -20.29
CA MET A 59 3.96 4.01 -19.61
C MET A 59 2.90 3.82 -18.51
N ARG A 60 2.17 2.71 -18.56
CA ARG A 60 1.09 2.41 -17.62
C ARG A 60 1.63 2.10 -16.22
N ASP A 61 2.76 1.41 -16.13
CA ASP A 61 3.34 1.03 -14.85
C ASP A 61 3.92 2.27 -14.14
N ASP A 62 4.63 3.14 -14.88
CA ASP A 62 5.06 4.46 -14.40
C ASP A 62 3.89 5.33 -13.92
N TRP A 63 2.81 5.37 -14.69
CA TRP A 63 1.59 6.10 -14.33
C TRP A 63 0.99 5.61 -13.01
N PHE A 64 0.98 4.29 -12.78
CA PHE A 64 0.49 3.73 -11.53
C PHE A 64 1.48 3.90 -10.36
N ALA A 65 2.78 4.00 -10.62
CA ALA A 65 3.79 4.28 -9.58
C ALA A 65 3.61 5.68 -8.96
N VAL A 66 3.24 6.67 -9.76
CA VAL A 66 3.03 8.06 -9.31
C VAL A 66 1.82 8.21 -8.37
N PHE A 67 0.82 7.34 -8.50
CA PHE A 67 -0.44 7.48 -7.75
C PHE A 67 -0.25 7.53 -6.24
N GLY A 68 0.59 6.65 -5.68
CA GLY A 68 0.79 6.53 -4.23
C GLY A 68 1.18 7.86 -3.60
N PRO A 69 2.36 8.43 -3.95
CA PRO A 69 2.79 9.74 -3.45
C PRO A 69 1.83 10.88 -3.82
N PHE A 70 1.33 10.91 -5.06
CA PHE A 70 0.43 11.97 -5.53
C PHE A 70 -0.88 12.03 -4.75
N SER A 71 -1.48 10.87 -4.44
CA SER A 71 -2.75 10.78 -3.73
C SER A 71 -2.66 11.34 -2.31
N VAL A 72 -1.54 11.11 -1.60
CA VAL A 72 -1.30 11.62 -0.25
C VAL A 72 -1.17 13.15 -0.28
N LEU A 73 -0.37 13.69 -1.19
CA LEU A 73 -0.22 15.15 -1.35
C LEU A 73 -1.55 15.81 -1.71
N THR A 74 -2.31 15.21 -2.62
CA THR A 74 -3.63 15.70 -3.03
C THR A 74 -4.61 15.68 -1.87
N LEU A 75 -4.55 14.66 -0.99
CA LEU A 75 -5.41 14.59 0.20
C LEU A 75 -5.11 15.74 1.17
N PHE A 76 -3.83 16.05 1.41
CA PHE A 76 -3.44 17.17 2.28
C PHE A 76 -3.88 18.52 1.73
N VAL A 77 -3.71 18.72 0.43
CA VAL A 77 -4.20 19.94 -0.24
C VAL A 77 -5.73 20.00 -0.15
N ALA A 78 -6.44 18.89 -0.36
CA ALA A 78 -7.90 18.86 -0.27
C ALA A 78 -8.41 19.20 1.14
N TRP A 79 -7.79 18.66 2.19
CA TRP A 79 -8.11 19.02 3.57
C TRP A 79 -7.80 20.49 3.88
N GLY A 80 -6.63 20.99 3.49
CA GLY A 80 -6.26 22.40 3.67
C GLY A 80 -7.23 23.35 2.96
N MET A 81 -7.56 23.08 1.70
CA MET A 81 -8.55 23.86 0.95
C MET A 81 -9.93 23.81 1.58
N LEU A 82 -10.36 22.65 2.09
CA LEU A 82 -11.65 22.51 2.75
C LEU A 82 -11.69 23.29 4.08
N LEU A 83 -10.60 23.30 4.85
CA LEU A 83 -10.46 24.12 6.06
C LEU A 83 -10.53 25.60 5.72
N VAL A 84 -9.76 26.07 4.74
CA VAL A 84 -9.77 27.47 4.27
C VAL A 84 -11.18 27.90 3.83
N VAL A 85 -11.84 27.09 3.00
CA VAL A 85 -13.23 27.40 2.58
C VAL A 85 -14.19 27.40 3.76
N ALA A 86 -14.02 26.52 4.74
CA ALA A 86 -14.88 26.44 5.91
C ALA A 86 -14.68 27.61 6.88
N PHE A 87 -13.44 28.05 7.14
CA PHE A 87 -13.15 29.24 7.94
C PHE A 87 -13.62 30.52 7.25
N ALA A 88 -13.41 30.64 5.94
CA ALA A 88 -13.98 31.74 5.14
C ALA A 88 -15.50 31.79 5.23
N GLY A 89 -16.17 30.63 5.09
CA GLY A 89 -17.61 30.49 5.24
C GLY A 89 -18.10 30.86 6.65
N LEU A 90 -17.35 30.46 7.68
CA LEU A 90 -17.64 30.82 9.07
C LEU A 90 -17.58 32.34 9.26
N GLY A 91 -16.48 32.97 8.85
CA GLY A 91 -16.30 34.42 8.95
C GLY A 91 -17.36 35.21 8.18
N TRP A 92 -17.68 34.78 6.97
CA TRP A 92 -18.72 35.39 6.13
C TRP A 92 -20.12 35.21 6.72
N SER A 93 -20.43 34.02 7.24
CA SER A 93 -21.75 33.72 7.83
C SER A 93 -22.04 34.54 9.10
N LEU A 94 -21.00 34.77 9.92
CA LEU A 94 -21.05 35.56 11.14
C LEU A 94 -20.90 37.06 10.90
N HIS A 95 -20.65 37.48 9.66
CA HIS A 95 -20.34 38.88 9.30
C HIS A 95 -19.22 39.44 10.19
N LEU A 96 -18.14 38.67 10.38
CA LEU A 96 -17.05 39.07 11.25
C LEU A 96 -16.53 40.44 10.81
N PRO A 97 -16.47 41.45 11.70
CA PRO A 97 -16.00 42.77 11.34
C PRO A 97 -14.52 42.73 10.96
N ILE A 98 -14.22 42.98 9.68
CA ILE A 98 -12.87 43.03 9.13
C ILE A 98 -12.59 44.40 8.51
N SER A 99 -11.34 44.84 8.59
CA SER A 99 -10.79 45.91 7.77
C SER A 99 -10.41 45.30 6.43
N ALA A 100 -10.90 45.88 5.34
CA ALA A 100 -10.53 45.51 3.98
C ALA A 100 -10.48 46.79 3.12
N PRO A 101 -9.78 46.76 1.97
CA PRO A 101 -9.77 47.88 1.02
C PRO A 101 -11.16 48.19 0.45
N GLU A 102 -12.03 47.18 0.38
CA GLU A 102 -13.39 47.27 -0.14
C GLU A 102 -14.36 47.81 0.92
N ALA A 103 -15.37 48.58 0.49
CA ALA A 103 -16.39 49.15 1.38
C ALA A 103 -17.32 48.08 1.99
N VAL A 104 -17.60 46.99 1.25
CA VAL A 104 -18.42 45.86 1.70
C VAL A 104 -17.65 44.57 1.45
N PRO A 105 -17.17 43.88 2.50
CA PRO A 105 -16.44 42.64 2.32
C PRO A 105 -17.29 41.54 1.67
N THR A 106 -16.75 40.91 0.63
CA THR A 106 -17.39 39.79 -0.08
C THR A 106 -16.90 38.45 0.49
N PHE A 107 -17.52 37.35 0.06
CA PHE A 107 -17.02 36.01 0.41
C PHE A 107 -15.57 35.80 -0.05
N ALA A 108 -15.19 36.35 -1.21
CA ALA A 108 -13.82 36.28 -1.70
C ALA A 108 -12.83 36.98 -0.76
N THR A 109 -13.24 38.09 -0.13
CA THR A 109 -12.44 38.78 0.89
C THR A 109 -12.19 37.90 2.11
N TYR A 110 -13.22 37.18 2.60
CA TYR A 110 -13.05 36.21 3.70
C TYR A 110 -12.22 34.99 3.29
N LEU A 111 -12.35 34.53 2.04
CA LEU A 111 -11.54 33.44 1.49
C LEU A 111 -10.06 33.82 1.40
N TYR A 112 -9.77 35.04 0.95
CA TYR A 112 -8.42 35.59 0.94
C TYR A 112 -7.83 35.72 2.36
N LEU A 113 -8.60 36.27 3.30
CA LEU A 113 -8.19 36.35 4.72
C LEU A 113 -7.90 34.96 5.29
N SER A 114 -8.79 34.00 5.07
CA SER A 114 -8.64 32.64 5.56
C SER A 114 -7.42 31.94 4.93
N ALA A 115 -7.23 32.02 3.61
CA ALA A 115 -6.09 31.41 2.94
C ALA A 115 -4.75 31.95 3.46
N THR A 116 -4.64 33.27 3.62
CA THR A 116 -3.43 33.94 4.12
C THR A 116 -3.19 33.70 5.60
N THR A 117 -4.25 33.53 6.39
CA THR A 117 -4.17 33.20 7.83
C THR A 117 -3.77 31.74 8.04
N PHE A 118 -4.45 30.81 7.37
CA PHE A 118 -4.23 29.37 7.50
C PHE A 118 -2.81 28.95 7.08
N ILE A 119 -2.28 29.55 6.00
CA ILE A 119 -0.90 29.32 5.54
C ILE A 119 0.10 30.18 6.33
N THR A 120 -0.36 31.02 7.26
CA THR A 120 0.46 31.91 8.12
C THR A 120 1.25 32.98 7.35
N LEU A 121 0.76 33.40 6.19
CA LEU A 121 1.36 34.44 5.35
C LEU A 121 1.02 35.86 5.85
N GLY A 122 -0.24 36.11 6.19
CA GLY A 122 -0.69 37.31 6.91
C GLY A 122 -0.25 38.66 6.31
N PHE A 123 -0.62 38.97 5.06
CA PHE A 123 -0.25 40.23 4.39
C PHE A 123 -0.69 41.51 5.12
N GLY A 124 -1.74 41.44 5.95
CA GLY A 124 -2.17 42.54 6.83
C GLY A 124 -3.04 43.61 6.17
N ASP A 125 -3.32 43.48 4.88
CA ASP A 125 -4.25 44.31 4.11
C ASP A 125 -5.73 44.02 4.44
N VAL A 126 -6.03 42.77 4.82
CA VAL A 126 -7.31 42.36 5.41
C VAL A 126 -7.08 41.88 6.84
N ALA A 127 -7.78 42.48 7.83
CA ALA A 127 -7.53 42.19 9.24
C ALA A 127 -8.79 42.25 10.13
N PRO A 128 -8.90 41.41 11.16
CA PRO A 128 -10.04 41.42 12.09
C PRO A 128 -10.06 42.66 13.00
N ARG A 129 -11.23 43.29 13.12
CA ARG A 129 -11.44 44.52 13.93
C ARG A 129 -11.81 44.26 15.38
N THR A 130 -12.50 43.14 15.67
CA THR A 130 -12.99 42.81 17.01
C THR A 130 -12.13 41.73 17.67
N SER A 131 -12.11 41.70 19.01
CA SER A 131 -11.42 40.65 19.77
C SER A 131 -11.94 39.25 19.45
N PHE A 132 -13.25 39.11 19.19
CA PHE A 132 -13.84 37.83 18.79
C PHE A 132 -13.37 37.37 17.40
N ALA A 133 -13.35 38.28 16.41
CA ALA A 133 -12.83 37.96 15.09
C ALA A 133 -11.33 37.61 15.14
N ARG A 134 -10.54 38.34 15.96
CA ARG A 134 -9.13 38.03 16.21
C ARG A 134 -8.95 36.64 16.79
N ALA A 135 -9.71 36.28 17.82
CA ALA A 135 -9.61 34.94 18.42
C ALA A 135 -9.88 33.82 17.42
N ILE A 136 -10.84 33.98 16.50
CA ILE A 136 -11.09 33.01 15.43
C ILE A 136 -9.91 32.93 14.45
N THR A 137 -9.39 34.08 14.01
CA THR A 137 -8.22 34.16 13.13
C THR A 137 -6.97 33.57 13.78
N ASP A 138 -6.73 33.82 15.06
CA ASP A 138 -5.62 33.26 15.83
C ASP A 138 -5.75 31.73 15.96
N CYS A 139 -6.97 31.25 16.21
CA CYS A 139 -7.27 29.82 16.23
C CYS A 139 -7.08 29.16 14.85
N GLU A 140 -7.50 29.83 13.77
CA GLU A 140 -7.28 29.39 12.40
C GLU A 140 -5.79 29.30 12.07
N ALA A 141 -5.00 30.31 12.45
CA ALA A 141 -3.55 30.32 12.26
C ALA A 141 -2.88 29.19 13.06
N ALA A 142 -3.26 28.99 14.31
CA ALA A 142 -2.74 27.90 15.14
C ALA A 142 -3.07 26.52 14.55
N LEU A 143 -4.30 26.34 14.05
CA LEU A 143 -4.72 25.10 13.40
C LEU A 143 -4.01 24.87 12.06
N GLY A 144 -3.83 25.91 11.25
CA GLY A 144 -3.09 25.84 9.99
C GLY A 144 -1.63 25.48 10.21
N PHE A 145 -0.97 26.12 11.18
CA PHE A 145 0.40 25.78 11.57
C PHE A 145 0.52 24.35 12.11
N GLY A 146 -0.39 23.93 13.01
CA GLY A 146 -0.43 22.57 13.52
C GLY A 146 -0.68 21.52 12.43
N PHE A 147 -1.57 21.81 11.49
CA PHE A 147 -1.83 20.96 10.32
C PHE A 147 -0.58 20.79 9.45
N LEU A 148 0.11 21.89 9.13
CA LEU A 148 1.36 21.86 8.36
C LEU A 148 2.44 21.04 9.09
N ALA A 149 2.60 21.22 10.40
CA ALA A 149 3.55 20.47 11.21
C ALA A 149 3.28 18.96 11.15
N ILE A 150 2.02 18.53 11.26
CA ILE A 150 1.64 17.12 11.15
C ILE A 150 1.92 16.58 9.73
N VAL A 151 1.58 17.33 8.68
CA VAL A 151 1.85 16.94 7.29
C VAL A 151 3.36 16.70 7.07
N ILE A 152 4.20 17.61 7.56
CA ILE A 152 5.66 17.49 7.47
C ILE A 152 6.15 16.27 8.26
N ALA A 153 5.61 16.03 9.46
CA ALA A 153 6.00 14.90 10.30
C ALA A 153 5.54 13.53 9.74
N TYR A 154 4.46 13.50 8.95
CA TYR A 154 3.86 12.27 8.46
C TYR A 154 4.57 11.69 7.23
N LEU A 155 5.07 12.54 6.32
CA LEU A 155 5.77 12.07 5.12
C LEU A 155 6.96 11.15 5.45
N PRO A 156 7.88 11.50 6.37
CA PRO A 156 8.97 10.61 6.78
C PRO A 156 8.50 9.24 7.27
N VAL A 157 7.39 9.18 8.02
CA VAL A 157 6.83 7.92 8.55
C VAL A 157 6.35 7.02 7.41
N LEU A 158 5.66 7.58 6.41
CA LEU A 158 5.25 6.83 5.22
C LEU A 158 6.45 6.30 4.43
N TYR A 159 7.45 7.16 4.17
CA TYR A 159 8.63 6.74 3.41
C TYR A 159 9.46 5.70 4.15
N GLN A 160 9.55 5.77 5.47
CA GLN A 160 10.22 4.74 6.28
C GLN A 160 9.48 3.41 6.26
N ALA A 161 8.14 3.42 6.35
CA ALA A 161 7.33 2.22 6.23
C ALA A 161 7.46 1.59 4.84
N PHE A 162 7.46 2.41 3.79
CA PHE A 162 7.72 1.98 2.42
C PHE A 162 9.12 1.38 2.27
N ALA A 163 10.17 2.06 2.74
CA ALA A 163 11.55 1.58 2.63
C ALA A 163 11.74 0.23 3.34
N ARG A 164 11.17 0.07 4.54
CA ARG A 164 11.22 -1.20 5.29
C ARG A 164 10.59 -2.35 4.53
N ARG A 165 9.45 -2.10 3.86
CA ARG A 165 8.79 -3.10 3.00
C ARG A 165 9.69 -3.54 1.84
N GLU A 166 10.37 -2.59 1.20
CA GLU A 166 11.14 -2.82 -0.03
C GLU A 166 12.49 -3.53 0.18
N VAL A 167 13.12 -3.37 1.35
CA VAL A 167 14.40 -4.05 1.66
C VAL A 167 14.27 -5.57 1.50
N GLU A 168 13.25 -6.17 2.10
CA GLU A 168 13.04 -7.63 2.03
C GLU A 168 12.61 -8.07 0.62
N ILE A 169 11.83 -7.25 -0.10
CA ILE A 169 11.44 -7.52 -1.49
C ILE A 169 12.67 -7.61 -2.38
N GLY A 170 13.62 -6.67 -2.25
CA GLY A 170 14.87 -6.70 -3.00
C GLY A 170 15.71 -7.94 -2.73
N MET A 171 15.72 -8.44 -1.49
CA MET A 171 16.41 -9.70 -1.14
C MET A 171 15.79 -10.93 -1.80
N LEU A 172 14.52 -10.88 -2.19
CA LEU A 172 13.85 -11.98 -2.88
C LEU A 172 14.30 -12.14 -4.34
N ASP A 173 14.76 -11.06 -5.02
CA ASP A 173 15.17 -11.10 -6.44
C ASP A 173 16.22 -12.20 -6.68
N ALA A 174 17.29 -12.18 -5.88
CA ALA A 174 18.38 -13.13 -5.98
C ALA A 174 17.97 -14.58 -5.68
N ARG A 175 16.82 -14.78 -5.02
CA ARG A 175 16.36 -16.09 -4.57
C ARG A 175 15.23 -16.66 -5.44
N ALA A 176 14.33 -15.83 -5.94
CA ALA A 176 13.11 -16.28 -6.62
C ALA A 176 12.96 -15.75 -8.05
N SER A 177 13.97 -15.06 -8.59
CA SER A 177 13.97 -14.35 -9.89
C SER A 177 13.00 -13.16 -9.98
N THR A 178 12.98 -12.50 -11.14
CA THR A 178 12.05 -11.40 -11.46
C THR A 178 11.28 -11.70 -12.75
N PRO A 179 9.94 -11.85 -12.70
CA PRO A 179 9.06 -11.84 -11.52
C PRO A 179 9.32 -13.02 -10.55
N PRO A 180 9.01 -12.88 -9.25
CA PRO A 180 9.34 -13.89 -8.24
C PRO A 180 8.48 -15.15 -8.36
N SER A 181 9.10 -16.33 -8.40
CA SER A 181 8.44 -17.64 -8.53
C SER A 181 8.79 -18.56 -7.35
N ALA A 182 7.78 -19.26 -6.82
CA ALA A 182 8.00 -20.23 -5.74
C ALA A 182 8.80 -21.44 -6.23
N GLY A 183 8.54 -21.88 -7.46
CA GLY A 183 9.31 -22.93 -8.11
C GLY A 183 10.79 -22.56 -8.23
N GLU A 184 11.11 -21.33 -8.67
CA GLU A 184 12.51 -20.91 -8.80
C GLU A 184 13.20 -20.79 -7.44
N LEU A 185 12.48 -20.29 -6.43
CA LEU A 185 12.98 -20.24 -5.05
C LEU A 185 13.36 -21.62 -4.51
N LEU A 186 12.45 -22.58 -4.62
CA LEU A 186 12.70 -23.95 -4.13
C LEU A 186 13.72 -24.69 -4.99
N LYS A 187 13.73 -24.49 -6.30
CA LYS A 187 14.73 -25.06 -7.21
C LYS A 187 16.15 -24.62 -6.83
N ARG A 188 16.37 -23.33 -6.56
CA ARG A 188 17.69 -22.82 -6.14
C ARG A 188 18.13 -23.37 -4.80
N ILE A 189 17.18 -23.61 -3.89
CA ILE A 189 17.46 -24.19 -2.56
C ILE A 189 17.69 -25.70 -2.63
N GLY A 190 17.07 -26.41 -3.57
CA GLY A 190 17.23 -27.87 -3.74
C GLY A 190 18.67 -28.32 -3.96
N GLY A 191 19.52 -27.44 -4.52
CA GLY A 191 20.96 -27.66 -4.64
C GLY A 191 21.76 -27.51 -3.33
N CYS A 192 21.14 -27.04 -2.24
CA CYS A 192 21.80 -26.82 -0.96
C CYS A 192 21.57 -28.00 0.00
N PRO A 193 22.62 -28.49 0.70
CA PRO A 193 22.48 -29.62 1.63
C PRO A 193 21.64 -29.35 2.89
N ASP A 194 21.53 -28.08 3.31
CA ASP A 194 20.83 -27.68 4.55
C ASP A 194 19.62 -26.79 4.25
N LEU A 195 18.42 -27.30 4.56
CA LEU A 195 17.15 -26.56 4.47
C LEU A 195 16.92 -25.62 5.67
N GLY A 196 17.86 -25.55 6.62
CA GLY A 196 17.84 -24.63 7.75
C GLY A 196 17.71 -23.17 7.32
N ASP A 197 18.42 -22.78 6.26
CA ASP A 197 18.36 -21.43 5.69
C ASP A 197 16.96 -21.09 5.16
N LEU A 198 16.25 -22.06 4.55
CA LEU A 198 14.88 -21.85 4.09
C LEU A 198 13.93 -21.66 5.27
N LYS A 199 14.09 -22.42 6.36
CA LYS A 199 13.30 -22.23 7.59
C LYS A 199 13.50 -20.83 8.15
N ASP A 200 14.74 -20.35 8.27
CA ASP A 200 15.02 -19.00 8.78
C ASP A 200 14.52 -17.91 7.82
N THR A 201 14.59 -18.16 6.51
CA THR A 201 14.00 -17.29 5.49
C THR A 201 12.49 -17.17 5.67
N LEU A 202 11.77 -18.29 5.85
CA LEU A 202 10.32 -18.28 6.09
C LEU A 202 9.94 -17.56 7.39
N LYS A 203 10.77 -17.65 8.43
CA LYS A 203 10.57 -16.91 9.68
C LYS A 203 10.69 -15.40 9.49
N ASN A 204 11.64 -14.95 8.66
CA ASN A 204 11.73 -13.53 8.31
C ASN A 204 10.51 -13.08 7.50
N TRP A 205 10.02 -13.91 6.58
CA TRP A 205 8.79 -13.63 5.83
C TRP A 205 7.51 -13.65 6.68
N GLU A 206 7.48 -14.42 7.77
CA GLU A 206 6.41 -14.35 8.76
C GLU A 206 6.36 -12.95 9.39
N ARG A 207 7.51 -12.46 9.87
CA ARG A 207 7.63 -11.10 10.44
C ARG A 207 7.28 -10.04 9.39
N TRP A 208 7.84 -10.14 8.18
CA TRP A 208 7.56 -9.20 7.11
C TRP A 208 6.07 -9.17 6.76
N SER A 209 5.37 -10.31 6.75
CA SER A 209 3.93 -10.38 6.49
C SER A 209 3.11 -9.67 7.59
N ALA A 210 3.54 -9.79 8.84
CA ALA A 210 2.93 -9.06 9.96
C ALA A 210 3.17 -7.54 9.85
N GLU A 211 4.40 -7.13 9.55
CA GLU A 211 4.74 -5.71 9.32
C GLU A 211 4.03 -5.11 8.11
N LEU A 212 3.86 -5.90 7.03
CA LEU A 212 3.11 -5.52 5.84
C LEU A 212 1.63 -5.28 6.20
N LEU A 213 1.00 -6.23 6.91
CA LEU A 213 -0.39 -6.08 7.34
C LEU A 213 -0.56 -4.84 8.22
N GLU A 214 0.26 -4.69 9.25
CA GLU A 214 0.17 -3.58 10.20
C GLU A 214 0.36 -2.23 9.50
N SER A 215 1.39 -2.10 8.67
CA SER A 215 1.66 -0.87 7.92
C SER A 215 0.53 -0.51 6.94
N HIS A 216 -0.07 -1.48 6.26
CA HIS A 216 -1.10 -1.22 5.26
C HIS A 216 -2.49 -1.01 5.89
N LEU A 217 -2.74 -1.52 7.09
CA LEU A 217 -3.94 -1.18 7.87
C LEU A 217 -3.81 0.20 8.53
N SER A 218 -2.63 0.52 9.05
CA SER A 218 -2.34 1.82 9.66
C SER A 218 -2.24 2.94 8.61
N TYR A 219 -1.66 2.65 7.45
CA TYR A 219 -1.49 3.59 6.34
C TYR A 219 -2.03 2.99 5.02
N PRO A 220 -3.36 3.01 4.79
CA PRO A 220 -3.97 2.39 3.61
C PRO A 220 -3.48 2.93 2.26
N SER A 221 -2.91 4.15 2.24
CA SER A 221 -2.30 4.71 1.04
C SER A 221 -1.14 3.86 0.53
N LEU A 222 -0.39 3.15 1.40
CA LEU A 222 0.74 2.29 1.04
C LEU A 222 0.36 1.12 0.13
N MET A 223 -0.90 0.67 0.15
CA MET A 223 -1.40 -0.37 -0.77
C MET A 223 -1.21 0.02 -2.24
N TYR A 224 -1.23 1.32 -2.53
CA TYR A 224 -1.08 1.85 -3.88
C TYR A 224 0.37 2.19 -4.27
N TRP A 225 1.32 2.10 -3.33
CA TRP A 225 2.72 2.41 -3.61
C TRP A 225 3.37 1.21 -4.30
N ARG A 226 3.79 1.42 -5.56
CA ARG A 226 4.50 0.41 -6.35
C ARG A 226 5.90 0.17 -5.78
N SER A 227 6.37 -1.07 -5.90
CA SER A 227 7.73 -1.43 -5.52
C SER A 227 8.74 -0.77 -6.46
N GLN A 228 9.95 -0.51 -5.97
CA GLN A 228 10.98 0.22 -6.73
C GLN A 228 11.58 -0.61 -7.86
N HIS A 229 11.52 -1.93 -7.75
CA HIS A 229 12.09 -2.86 -8.71
C HIS A 229 11.06 -3.22 -9.78
N ASP A 230 11.40 -2.95 -11.04
CA ASP A 230 10.58 -3.32 -12.20
C ASP A 230 10.19 -4.81 -12.12
N ARG A 231 8.94 -5.14 -12.47
CA ARG A 231 8.40 -6.51 -12.44
C ARG A 231 8.38 -7.22 -11.07
N GLN A 232 8.72 -6.53 -9.98
CA GLN A 232 8.45 -6.98 -8.61
C GLN A 232 7.34 -6.15 -7.99
N SER A 233 6.59 -6.77 -7.08
CA SER A 233 5.60 -6.05 -6.28
C SER A 233 5.46 -6.69 -4.93
N TRP A 234 5.14 -5.90 -3.91
CA TRP A 234 4.83 -6.41 -2.58
C TRP A 234 3.75 -7.51 -2.61
N LEU A 235 2.76 -7.39 -3.49
CA LEU A 235 1.71 -8.39 -3.64
C LEU A 235 2.26 -9.66 -4.31
N GLY A 236 3.10 -9.51 -5.33
CA GLY A 236 3.79 -10.63 -5.96
C GLY A 236 4.69 -11.37 -4.98
N THR A 237 5.48 -10.66 -4.19
CA THR A 237 6.30 -11.23 -3.11
C THR A 237 5.46 -12.01 -2.11
N LEU A 238 4.38 -11.41 -1.57
CA LEU A 238 3.46 -12.10 -0.66
C LEU A 238 2.87 -13.36 -1.30
N THR A 239 2.56 -13.31 -2.60
CA THR A 239 2.07 -14.44 -3.38
C THR A 239 3.10 -15.57 -3.46
N THR A 240 4.34 -15.25 -3.84
CA THR A 240 5.44 -16.21 -3.93
C THR A 240 5.71 -16.88 -2.59
N ILE A 241 5.67 -16.14 -1.47
CA ILE A 241 5.85 -16.72 -0.13
C ILE A 241 4.69 -17.66 0.24
N LEU A 242 3.44 -17.28 -0.07
CA LEU A 242 2.28 -18.15 0.15
C LEU A 242 2.37 -19.43 -0.67
N ASP A 243 2.71 -19.33 -1.96
CA ASP A 243 2.91 -20.46 -2.86
C ASP A 243 4.03 -21.39 -2.35
N THR A 244 5.13 -20.81 -1.87
CA THR A 244 6.27 -21.55 -1.29
C THR A 244 5.85 -22.30 -0.02
N CYS A 245 5.15 -21.63 0.89
CA CYS A 245 4.66 -22.27 2.12
C CYS A 245 3.64 -23.36 1.80
N ALA A 246 2.75 -23.14 0.83
CA ALA A 246 1.75 -24.13 0.43
C ALA A 246 2.41 -25.39 -0.16
N LEU A 247 3.44 -25.24 -1.00
CA LEU A 247 4.23 -26.38 -1.51
C LEU A 247 4.89 -27.15 -0.36
N ILE A 248 5.55 -26.45 0.57
CA ILE A 248 6.22 -27.09 1.72
C ILE A 248 5.21 -27.82 2.62
N ILE A 249 4.05 -27.22 2.89
CA ILE A 249 3.01 -27.83 3.73
C ILE A 249 2.45 -29.10 3.09
N ALA A 250 2.28 -29.11 1.77
CA ALA A 250 1.76 -30.25 1.04
C ALA A 250 2.76 -31.39 0.85
N THR A 251 4.05 -31.09 0.84
CA THR A 251 5.09 -32.05 0.43
C THR A 251 5.99 -32.52 1.57
N GLN A 252 6.07 -31.78 2.68
CA GLN A 252 6.92 -32.14 3.81
C GLN A 252 6.13 -32.92 4.87
N PRO A 253 6.56 -34.13 5.26
CA PRO A 253 5.80 -34.97 6.18
C PRO A 253 5.86 -34.48 7.64
N LYS A 254 7.02 -33.95 8.09
CA LYS A 254 7.26 -33.47 9.47
C LYS A 254 8.55 -32.67 9.55
N GLY A 255 8.69 -31.86 10.61
CA GLY A 255 9.95 -31.17 10.95
C GLY A 255 9.77 -29.69 11.23
N ALA A 256 10.87 -29.04 11.60
CA ALA A 256 10.88 -27.62 11.94
C ALA A 256 10.53 -26.73 10.74
N LEU A 257 10.92 -27.12 9.52
CA LEU A 257 10.57 -26.41 8.29
C LEU A 257 9.06 -26.41 8.04
N LEU A 258 8.40 -27.57 8.16
CA LEU A 258 6.94 -27.68 8.03
C LEU A 258 6.22 -26.81 9.06
N TYR A 259 6.66 -26.84 10.31
CA TYR A 259 6.08 -26.02 11.37
C TYR A 259 6.20 -24.52 11.05
N GLN A 260 7.39 -24.07 10.66
CA GLN A 260 7.62 -22.68 10.28
C GLN A 260 6.79 -22.27 9.06
N ALA A 261 6.71 -23.11 8.02
CA ALA A 261 5.89 -22.85 6.84
C ALA A 261 4.41 -22.67 7.19
N ARG A 262 3.87 -23.43 8.15
CA ARG A 262 2.49 -23.26 8.64
C ARG A 262 2.27 -21.91 9.32
N LEU A 263 3.22 -21.45 10.14
CA LEU A 263 3.16 -20.13 10.79
C LEU A 263 3.23 -19.00 9.76
N THR A 264 4.21 -19.05 8.88
CA THR A 264 4.38 -18.07 7.80
C THR A 264 3.16 -18.04 6.88
N PHE A 265 2.62 -19.21 6.48
CA PHE A 265 1.39 -19.30 5.70
C PHE A 265 0.19 -18.68 6.41
N ALA A 266 0.01 -18.96 7.71
CA ALA A 266 -1.09 -18.41 8.48
C ALA A 266 -1.04 -16.88 8.52
N MET A 267 0.15 -16.30 8.78
CA MET A 267 0.33 -14.85 8.84
C MET A 267 0.20 -14.19 7.46
N ALA A 268 0.83 -14.74 6.42
CA ALA A 268 0.74 -14.22 5.06
C ALA A 268 -0.69 -14.30 4.50
N ARG A 269 -1.42 -15.39 4.79
CA ARG A 269 -2.83 -15.53 4.40
C ARG A 269 -3.69 -14.51 5.13
N HIS A 270 -3.48 -14.34 6.44
CA HIS A 270 -4.16 -13.31 7.22
C HIS A 270 -3.95 -11.94 6.57
N ALA A 271 -2.71 -11.60 6.21
CA ALA A 271 -2.40 -10.35 5.53
C ALA A 271 -3.23 -10.19 4.22
N ALA A 272 -3.20 -11.20 3.33
CA ALA A 272 -3.96 -11.16 2.08
C ALA A 272 -5.48 -10.98 2.30
N VAL A 273 -6.05 -11.70 3.27
CA VAL A 273 -7.49 -11.65 3.58
C VAL A 273 -7.90 -10.28 4.13
N ASP A 274 -7.16 -9.77 5.12
CA ASP A 274 -7.52 -8.52 5.81
C ASP A 274 -7.30 -7.29 4.93
N LEU A 275 -6.27 -7.28 4.10
CA LEU A 275 -6.05 -6.20 3.12
C LEU A 275 -7.15 -6.19 2.04
N ARG A 276 -7.62 -7.37 1.60
CA ARG A 276 -8.78 -7.45 0.69
C ARG A 276 -10.06 -6.92 1.36
N LEU A 277 -10.29 -7.28 2.63
CA LEU A 277 -11.42 -6.78 3.40
C LEU A 277 -11.36 -5.26 3.60
N ALA A 278 -10.17 -4.71 3.88
CA ALA A 278 -9.96 -3.27 4.00
C ALA A 278 -10.30 -2.51 2.71
N LEU A 279 -10.06 -3.11 1.54
CA LEU A 279 -10.45 -2.56 0.24
C LEU A 279 -11.90 -2.89 -0.16
N ASN A 280 -12.63 -3.64 0.67
CA ASN A 280 -14.00 -4.10 0.42
C ASN A 280 -14.15 -4.78 -0.96
N ARG A 281 -13.23 -5.70 -1.29
CA ARG A 281 -13.23 -6.46 -2.55
C ARG A 281 -13.75 -7.88 -2.35
N THR A 282 -14.50 -8.39 -3.31
CA THR A 282 -14.92 -9.80 -3.33
C THR A 282 -13.78 -10.68 -3.84
N PRO A 283 -13.61 -11.92 -3.32
CA PRO A 283 -12.64 -12.86 -3.86
C PRO A 283 -12.91 -13.16 -5.34
N VAL A 284 -11.85 -13.40 -6.11
CA VAL A 284 -11.91 -13.75 -7.54
C VAL A 284 -11.13 -15.02 -7.74
N VAL A 285 -11.75 -16.11 -8.17
CA VAL A 285 -11.04 -17.39 -8.36
C VAL A 285 -10.15 -17.28 -9.60
N PRO A 286 -8.80 -17.31 -9.46
CA PRO A 286 -7.92 -17.37 -10.61
C PRO A 286 -7.60 -18.83 -10.96
N ASP A 287 -7.17 -19.07 -12.19
CA ASP A 287 -6.47 -20.31 -12.56
C ASP A 287 -5.01 -19.96 -12.85
N ARG A 288 -4.15 -20.06 -11.83
CA ARG A 288 -2.72 -19.66 -11.89
C ARG A 288 -1.76 -20.81 -12.22
N LEU A 289 -2.22 -22.05 -12.10
CA LEU A 289 -1.40 -23.24 -12.28
C LEU A 289 -2.35 -24.43 -12.56
N PRO A 290 -2.58 -24.72 -13.85
CA PRO A 290 -3.32 -25.89 -14.32
C PRO A 290 -2.65 -27.19 -13.88
N ASP A 291 -3.40 -28.30 -13.85
CA ASP A 291 -2.90 -29.61 -13.37
C ASP A 291 -1.64 -30.08 -14.13
N THR A 292 -1.59 -29.87 -15.46
CA THR A 292 -0.41 -30.23 -16.27
C THR A 292 0.84 -29.43 -15.90
N GLU A 293 0.69 -28.15 -15.55
CA GLU A 293 1.80 -27.32 -15.10
C GLU A 293 2.21 -27.67 -13.66
N GLN A 294 1.27 -28.11 -12.84
CA GLN A 294 1.55 -28.58 -11.48
C GLN A 294 2.42 -29.85 -11.51
N GLU A 295 2.10 -30.82 -12.35
CA GLU A 295 2.92 -32.03 -12.52
C GLU A 295 4.35 -31.70 -13.00
N ALA A 296 4.46 -30.78 -13.97
CA ALA A 296 5.75 -30.31 -14.45
C ALA A 296 6.56 -29.59 -13.36
N LEU A 297 5.92 -28.79 -12.50
CA LEU A 297 6.55 -28.12 -11.37
C LEU A 297 7.12 -29.11 -10.35
N PHE A 298 6.34 -30.12 -9.97
CA PHE A 298 6.80 -31.13 -9.01
C PHE A 298 7.99 -31.91 -9.58
N THR A 299 7.92 -32.31 -10.84
CA THR A 299 9.02 -32.98 -11.55
C THR A 299 10.30 -32.13 -11.52
N LEU A 300 10.18 -30.85 -11.90
CA LEU A 300 11.30 -29.90 -11.90
C LEU A 300 11.96 -29.76 -10.52
N LEU A 301 11.15 -29.70 -9.46
CA LEU A 301 11.68 -29.54 -8.10
C LEU A 301 12.33 -30.83 -7.58
N THR A 302 11.78 -32.00 -7.91
CA THR A 302 12.42 -33.29 -7.61
C THR A 302 13.77 -33.42 -8.32
N ASP A 303 13.84 -33.06 -9.60
CA ASP A 303 15.09 -33.06 -10.38
C ASP A 303 16.13 -32.07 -9.80
N ALA A 304 15.67 -30.98 -9.20
CA ALA A 304 16.52 -30.01 -8.52
C ALA A 304 16.98 -30.46 -7.11
N GLY A 305 16.63 -31.67 -6.67
CA GLY A 305 17.06 -32.22 -5.38
C GLY A 305 16.17 -31.86 -4.19
N MET A 306 15.02 -31.22 -4.39
CA MET A 306 14.09 -30.94 -3.28
C MET A 306 13.40 -32.24 -2.82
N PRO A 307 13.44 -32.56 -1.51
CA PRO A 307 12.82 -33.77 -0.96
C PRO A 307 11.30 -33.60 -0.83
N LEU A 308 10.58 -33.67 -1.94
CA LEU A 308 9.12 -33.47 -2.00
C LEU A 308 8.37 -34.81 -2.05
N ASP A 309 7.27 -34.90 -1.29
CA ASP A 309 6.24 -35.91 -1.54
C ASP A 309 5.49 -35.56 -2.85
N THR A 310 5.58 -36.43 -3.84
CA THR A 310 4.96 -36.29 -5.17
C THR A 310 3.67 -37.11 -5.32
N SER A 311 3.12 -37.64 -4.23
CA SER A 311 1.87 -38.41 -4.24
C SER A 311 0.68 -37.61 -4.79
N PRO A 312 -0.35 -38.27 -5.37
CA PRO A 312 -1.59 -37.61 -5.76
C PRO A 312 -2.27 -36.87 -4.60
N GLU A 313 -2.12 -37.37 -3.37
CA GLU A 313 -2.59 -36.74 -2.14
C GLU A 313 -1.87 -35.40 -1.88
N ALA A 314 -0.54 -35.34 -2.02
CA ALA A 314 0.21 -34.09 -1.91
C ALA A 314 -0.21 -33.08 -2.98
N HIS A 315 -0.46 -33.54 -4.22
CA HIS A 315 -0.97 -32.69 -5.29
C HIS A 315 -2.35 -32.11 -4.97
N ALA A 316 -3.26 -32.93 -4.42
CA ALA A 316 -4.58 -32.48 -4.00
C ALA A 316 -4.50 -31.50 -2.83
N HIS A 317 -3.68 -31.79 -1.82
CA HIS A 317 -3.50 -30.91 -0.67
C HIS A 317 -2.91 -29.55 -1.07
N PHE A 318 -2.00 -29.51 -2.03
CA PHE A 318 -1.47 -28.26 -2.56
C PHE A 318 -2.57 -27.40 -3.22
N ARG A 319 -3.46 -28.01 -4.00
CA ARG A 319 -4.62 -27.31 -4.59
C ARG A 319 -5.58 -26.78 -3.52
N GLU A 320 -5.85 -27.57 -2.48
CA GLU A 320 -6.68 -27.14 -1.35
C GLU A 320 -6.10 -25.92 -0.64
N LEU A 321 -4.79 -25.91 -0.38
CA LEU A 321 -4.10 -24.78 0.24
C LEU A 321 -4.17 -23.53 -0.63
N ARG A 322 -3.97 -23.65 -1.95
CA ARG A 322 -4.08 -22.54 -2.92
C ARG A 322 -5.46 -21.89 -2.90
N ALA A 323 -6.52 -22.69 -2.81
CA ALA A 323 -7.90 -22.20 -2.73
C ALA A 323 -8.14 -21.29 -1.51
N LEU A 324 -7.34 -21.39 -0.44
CA LEU A 324 -7.47 -20.56 0.76
C LEU A 324 -6.95 -19.13 0.61
N TYR A 325 -6.09 -18.84 -0.38
CA TYR A 325 -5.43 -17.53 -0.48
C TYR A 325 -5.45 -16.91 -1.88
N GLU A 326 -5.41 -17.70 -2.96
CA GLU A 326 -5.39 -17.19 -4.32
C GLU A 326 -6.57 -16.27 -4.66
N PRO A 327 -7.82 -16.57 -4.22
CA PRO A 327 -8.94 -15.70 -4.50
C PRO A 327 -8.82 -14.30 -3.91
N HIS A 328 -8.11 -14.18 -2.79
CA HIS A 328 -7.88 -12.90 -2.12
C HIS A 328 -6.79 -12.09 -2.81
N LEU A 329 -5.69 -12.75 -3.19
CA LEU A 329 -4.60 -12.11 -3.93
C LEU A 329 -5.06 -11.64 -5.32
N ALA A 330 -5.87 -12.44 -6.03
CA ALA A 330 -6.41 -12.08 -7.34
C ALA A 330 -7.33 -10.85 -7.26
N ALA A 331 -8.17 -10.76 -6.23
CA ALA A 331 -9.02 -9.59 -6.00
C ALA A 331 -8.19 -8.31 -5.73
N LEU A 332 -7.11 -8.43 -4.95
CA LEU A 332 -6.17 -7.34 -4.71
C LEU A 332 -5.47 -6.93 -6.00
N ALA A 333 -4.94 -7.90 -6.75
CA ALA A 333 -4.24 -7.69 -8.01
C ALA A 333 -5.12 -6.97 -9.05
N GLN A 334 -6.36 -7.43 -9.22
CA GLN A 334 -7.33 -6.82 -10.14
C GLN A 334 -7.70 -5.40 -9.71
N TRP A 335 -7.81 -5.13 -8.41
CA TRP A 335 -8.12 -3.79 -7.93
C TRP A 335 -6.96 -2.82 -8.10
N LEU A 336 -5.76 -3.27 -7.75
CA LEU A 336 -4.54 -2.47 -7.73
C LEU A 336 -3.84 -2.41 -9.09
N GLU A 337 -4.30 -3.14 -10.11
CA GLU A 337 -3.64 -3.26 -11.42
C GLU A 337 -2.20 -3.80 -11.24
N LEU A 338 -2.07 -4.88 -10.47
CA LEU A 338 -0.85 -5.62 -10.24
C LEU A 338 -0.94 -6.97 -10.95
N THR A 339 0.19 -7.48 -11.43
CA THR A 339 0.28 -8.82 -12.01
C THR A 339 0.73 -9.80 -10.93
N LEU A 340 -0.01 -10.89 -10.74
CA LEU A 340 0.43 -11.97 -9.88
C LEU A 340 1.50 -12.81 -10.59
N PRO A 341 2.55 -13.25 -9.89
CA PRO A 341 3.56 -14.12 -10.47
C PRO A 341 2.99 -15.49 -10.84
N THR A 342 3.69 -16.22 -11.70
CA THR A 342 3.47 -17.66 -11.91
C THR A 342 4.10 -18.46 -10.76
N ILE A 343 3.54 -19.62 -10.46
CA ILE A 343 4.11 -20.52 -9.46
C ILE A 343 5.34 -21.22 -10.05
N ALA A 344 5.20 -21.72 -11.29
CA ALA A 344 6.28 -22.34 -12.03
C ALA A 344 7.39 -21.33 -12.40
N PRO A 345 8.67 -21.77 -12.45
CA PRO A 345 9.76 -20.93 -12.92
C PRO A 345 9.51 -20.51 -14.36
N ASN A 346 9.78 -19.25 -14.68
CA ASN A 346 9.78 -18.81 -16.07
C ASN A 346 11.19 -19.04 -16.65
N PRO A 347 11.36 -19.93 -17.65
CA PRO A 347 12.68 -20.22 -18.22
C PRO A 347 13.33 -19.01 -18.91
N ASN A 348 12.55 -17.97 -19.25
CA ASN A 348 13.03 -16.73 -19.85
C ASN A 348 13.18 -15.58 -18.82
N ALA A 349 12.98 -15.83 -17.53
CA ALA A 349 13.21 -14.82 -16.50
C ALA A 349 14.71 -14.63 -16.24
N HIS A 350 15.15 -13.37 -16.22
CA HIS A 350 16.51 -12.99 -15.84
C HIS A 350 16.45 -12.21 -14.53
N ASP A 351 17.34 -12.54 -13.59
CA ASP A 351 17.44 -11.80 -12.34
C ASP A 351 17.89 -10.35 -12.63
N HIS A 352 17.28 -9.36 -11.97
CA HIS A 352 17.59 -7.95 -12.25
C HIS A 352 19.01 -7.57 -11.84
N TRP A 353 19.55 -8.18 -10.78
CA TRP A 353 20.96 -7.99 -10.41
C TRP A 353 21.95 -8.50 -11.48
N ARG A 354 21.57 -9.44 -12.35
CA ARG A 354 22.44 -9.88 -13.47
C ARG A 354 22.50 -8.86 -14.61
N MET A 355 21.57 -7.91 -14.63
CA MET A 355 21.49 -6.86 -15.65
C MET A 355 22.21 -5.57 -15.21
N SER A 356 22.72 -5.50 -13.98
CA SER A 356 23.50 -4.34 -13.50
C SER A 356 24.92 -4.36 -14.06
N THR A 357 25.09 -3.93 -15.31
CA THR A 357 26.35 -3.47 -15.96
C THR A 357 27.64 -4.30 -15.81
N ASP A 358 27.61 -5.51 -15.27
CA ASP A 358 28.76 -6.42 -15.24
C ASP A 358 28.56 -7.52 -16.31
N PRO A 359 29.36 -7.54 -17.40
CA PRO A 359 29.26 -8.55 -18.45
C PRO A 359 29.74 -9.94 -18.00
N SER A 360 30.27 -10.08 -16.78
CA SER A 360 30.83 -11.34 -16.31
C SER A 360 29.72 -12.28 -15.81
N GLY A 361 29.16 -13.06 -16.73
CA GLY A 361 28.30 -14.23 -16.45
C GLY A 361 28.99 -15.37 -15.68
N HIS A 362 30.05 -15.08 -14.92
CA HIS A 362 30.92 -16.06 -14.24
C HIS A 362 30.66 -16.20 -12.73
N PHE A 363 29.84 -15.34 -12.12
CA PHE A 363 29.71 -15.33 -10.66
C PHE A 363 29.04 -16.58 -10.04
N PHE A 364 28.27 -17.36 -10.80
CA PHE A 364 27.54 -18.53 -10.28
C PHE A 364 27.70 -19.84 -11.08
N ASN A 365 28.73 -19.97 -11.92
CA ASN A 365 29.18 -21.30 -12.38
C ASN A 365 29.93 -22.04 -11.25
N MET A 366 29.36 -22.08 -10.04
CA MET A 366 29.78 -23.04 -9.01
C MET A 366 28.84 -24.24 -9.10
N ALA A 367 29.14 -25.10 -10.06
CA ALA A 367 28.77 -26.50 -9.95
C ALA A 367 29.65 -27.13 -8.84
N PRO A 368 29.13 -28.09 -8.05
CA PRO A 368 30.01 -29.11 -7.50
C PRO A 368 30.62 -29.97 -8.62
#